data_AF-A0A962AAG5-F1
#
_entry.id   AF-A0A962AAG5-F1
#
_cell.length_a   1.000
_cell.length_b   1.000
_cell.length_c   1.000
_cell.angle_alpha   90.00
_cell.angle_beta   90.00
_cell.angle_gamma   90.00
#
_symmetry.space_group_name_H-M   'P 1'
#
loop_
_entity.id
_entity.type
_entity.pdbx_description
1 polymer ?
#
loop_
_entity_poly.entity_id
_entity_poly.type
_entity_poly.pdbx_seq_one_letter_code
_entity_poly.pdbx_strand_id
1 'polypeptide(L)'
;ALSLDIARMLDHDAVVDLWERYRRGERNVFSRRLYTLQGQQAFDEIRRRYRGEREFRETIDRYIHEFERLLSEVGRDDRDGSLAKSYLVSDTGKVYTMLAHAAQRFE
;
A
#
# COMPACT_ATOMS: atom_id res chain seq x y z
N ALA A 1 -1.32 3.25 16.43
CA ALA A 1 -1.53 4.72 16.37
C ALA A 1 -1.12 5.25 14.99
N LEU A 2 0.17 5.20 14.64
CA LEU A 2 0.71 5.67 13.32
C LEU A 2 0.03 5.06 12.08
N SER A 3 -0.29 3.77 12.11
CA SER A 3 -0.92 3.04 11.00
C SER A 3 -2.36 3.48 10.72
N LEU A 4 -3.11 3.90 11.75
CA LEU A 4 -4.50 4.34 11.60
C LEU A 4 -4.58 5.74 10.97
N ASP A 5 -3.62 6.60 11.29
CA ASP A 5 -3.51 7.94 10.70
C ASP A 5 -3.13 7.85 9.21
N ILE A 6 -2.22 6.95 8.85
CA ILE A 6 -1.85 6.67 7.45
C ILE A 6 -3.05 6.15 6.65
N ALA A 7 -3.85 5.24 7.21
CA ALA A 7 -5.01 4.67 6.51
C ALA A 7 -6.09 5.73 6.20
N ARG A 8 -6.27 6.72 7.08
CA ARG A 8 -7.21 7.85 6.88
C ARG A 8 -6.74 8.86 5.84
N MET A 9 -5.46 8.85 5.48
CA MET A 9 -4.89 9.74 4.47
C MET A 9 -5.19 9.29 3.03
N LEU A 10 -5.74 8.09 2.84
CA LEU A 10 -6.23 7.57 1.56
C LEU A 10 -7.75 7.48 1.55
N ASP A 11 -8.34 8.07 0.52
CA ASP A 11 -9.75 7.85 0.20
C ASP A 11 -9.99 6.36 -0.12
N HIS A 12 -11.06 5.78 0.45
CA HIS A 12 -11.32 4.35 0.31
C HIS A 12 -11.69 4.00 -1.14
N ASP A 13 -12.56 4.78 -1.78
CA ASP A 13 -13.03 4.51 -3.13
C ASP A 13 -11.89 4.67 -4.14
N ALA A 14 -10.99 5.63 -3.92
CA ALA A 14 -9.78 5.78 -4.72
C ALA A 14 -8.85 4.56 -4.64
N VAL A 15 -8.75 3.92 -3.46
CA VAL A 15 -7.95 2.70 -3.27
C VAL A 15 -8.62 1.49 -3.93
N VAL A 16 -9.95 1.39 -3.88
CA VAL A 16 -10.71 0.35 -4.57
C VAL A 16 -10.46 0.45 -6.09
N ASP A 17 -10.66 1.63 -6.68
CA ASP A 17 -10.44 1.87 -8.12
C ASP A 17 -8.99 1.56 -8.54
N LEU A 18 -8.02 2.04 -7.76
CA LEU A 18 -6.59 1.77 -7.99
C LEU A 18 -6.30 0.28 -8.13
N TRP A 19 -6.77 -0.54 -7.18
CA TRP A 19 -6.50 -1.97 -7.18
C TRP A 19 -7.25 -2.72 -8.28
N GLU A 20 -8.44 -2.25 -8.67
CA GLU A 20 -9.13 -2.78 -9.84
C GLU A 20 -8.36 -2.54 -11.14
N ARG A 21 -7.90 -1.31 -11.33
CA ARG A 21 -7.11 -0.92 -12.51
C ARG A 21 -5.79 -1.67 -12.57
N TYR A 22 -5.08 -1.77 -11.44
CA TYR A 22 -3.85 -2.56 -11.33
C TYR A 22 -4.08 -4.03 -11.70
N ARG A 23 -5.14 -4.67 -11.18
CA ARG A 23 -5.50 -6.06 -11.52
C ARG A 23 -5.84 -6.26 -12.99
N ARG A 24 -6.39 -5.23 -13.66
CA ARG A 24 -6.65 -5.24 -15.12
C ARG A 24 -5.37 -5.08 -15.95
N GLY A 25 -4.22 -4.91 -15.31
CA GLY A 25 -2.92 -4.76 -15.96
C GLY A 25 -2.60 -3.32 -16.38
N GLU A 26 -3.37 -2.34 -15.90
CA GLU A 26 -3.01 -0.93 -16.11
C GLU A 26 -1.73 -0.60 -15.37
N ARG A 27 -0.78 -0.01 -16.09
CA ARG A 27 0.50 0.44 -15.55
C ARG A 27 0.39 1.88 -15.07
N ASN A 28 1.29 2.29 -14.17
CA ASN A 28 1.38 3.66 -13.67
C ASN A 28 0.10 4.18 -12.96
N VAL A 29 -0.70 3.27 -12.39
CA VAL A 29 -1.91 3.65 -11.65
C VAL A 29 -1.58 4.22 -10.27
N PHE A 30 -0.45 3.82 -9.69
CA PHE A 30 0.06 4.37 -8.44
C PHE A 30 0.71 5.73 -8.71
N SER A 31 0.14 6.78 -8.10
CA SER A 31 0.68 8.12 -8.19
C SER A 31 0.43 8.89 -6.90
N ARG A 32 1.16 9.99 -6.69
CA ARG A 32 0.99 10.85 -5.52
C ARG A 32 -0.43 11.41 -5.37
N ARG A 33 -1.19 11.49 -6.47
CA ARG A 33 -2.56 12.03 -6.48
C ARG A 33 -3.58 11.13 -5.78
N LEU A 34 -3.21 9.88 -5.49
CA LEU A 34 -4.01 8.96 -4.69
C LEU A 34 -4.17 9.45 -3.24
N TYR A 35 -3.24 10.26 -2.76
CA TYR A 35 -3.20 10.69 -1.37
C TYR A 35 -3.83 12.08 -1.20
N THR A 36 -4.52 12.26 -0.06
CA THR A 36 -4.89 13.60 0.43
C THR A 36 -3.65 14.48 0.60
N LEU A 37 -3.82 15.81 0.78
CA LEU A 37 -2.68 16.71 1.00
C LEU A 37 -1.80 16.27 2.18
N GLN A 38 -2.40 15.83 3.28
CA GLN A 38 -1.67 15.29 4.43
C GLN A 38 -0.98 13.96 4.09
N GLY A 39 -1.65 13.10 3.32
CA GLY A 39 -1.05 11.84 2.84
C GLY A 39 0.14 12.04 1.92
N GLN A 40 0.14 13.10 1.10
CA GLN A 40 1.29 13.43 0.24
C GLN A 40 2.51 13.83 1.08
N GLN A 41 2.31 14.59 2.16
CA GLN A 41 3.38 14.95 3.08
C GLN A 41 3.94 13.71 3.80
N ALA A 42 3.06 12.84 4.30
CA ALA A 42 3.46 11.58 4.92
C ALA A 42 4.22 10.67 3.94
N PHE A 43 3.74 10.56 2.70
CA PHE A 43 4.41 9.82 1.64
C PHE A 43 5.84 10.34 1.38
N ASP A 44 6.01 11.66 1.28
CA ASP A 44 7.31 12.27 1.05
C ASP A 44 8.27 12.07 2.24
N GLU A 45 7.75 12.15 3.47
CA GLU A 45 8.54 11.83 4.66
C GLU A 45 8.97 10.36 4.68
N ILE A 46 8.05 9.43 4.48
CA ILE A 46 8.32 7.98 4.46
C ILE A 46 9.38 7.69 3.38
N ARG A 47 9.23 8.24 2.18
CA ARG A 47 10.19 8.03 1.07
C ARG A 47 11.57 8.58 1.41
N ARG A 48 11.64 9.77 2.03
CA ARG A 48 12.91 10.37 2.48
C ARG A 48 13.59 9.49 3.52
N ARG A 49 12.86 9.04 4.53
CA ARG A 49 13.37 8.20 5.62
C ARG A 49 13.78 6.83 5.11
N TYR A 50 12.99 6.19 4.23
CA TYR A 50 13.32 4.90 3.62
C TYR A 50 14.67 4.92 2.88
N ARG A 51 15.02 6.05 2.26
CA ARG A 51 16.30 6.21 1.56
C ARG A 51 17.49 6.49 2.48
N GLY A 52 17.25 7.20 3.60
CA GLY A 52 18.32 7.69 4.49
C GLY A 52 18.53 6.87 5.77
N GLU A 53 17.52 6.14 6.24
CA GLU A 53 17.50 5.46 7.53
C GLU A 53 17.41 3.94 7.34
N ARG A 54 18.52 3.23 7.58
CA ARG A 54 18.61 1.79 7.36
C ARG A 54 17.60 0.98 8.18
N GLU A 55 17.48 1.26 9.48
CA GLU A 55 16.56 0.53 10.37
C GLU A 55 15.09 0.75 9.97
N PHE A 56 14.76 1.97 9.55
CA PHE A 56 13.43 2.29 9.04
C PHE A 56 13.11 1.55 7.74
N ARG A 57 14.09 1.49 6.81
CA ARG A 57 13.99 0.69 5.59
C ARG A 57 13.74 -0.79 5.90
N GLU A 58 14.54 -1.39 6.77
CA GLU A 58 14.39 -2.80 7.18
C GLU A 58 13.00 -3.07 7.80
N THR A 59 12.48 -2.12 8.58
CA THR A 59 11.14 -2.19 9.16
C THR A 59 10.05 -2.17 8.08
N ILE A 60 10.16 -1.26 7.11
CA ILE A 60 9.21 -1.18 5.99
C ILE A 60 9.28 -2.43 5.13
N ASP A 61 10.48 -2.89 4.77
CA ASP A 61 10.65 -4.07 3.93
C ASP A 61 10.04 -5.32 4.57
N ARG A 62 10.21 -5.49 5.90
CA ARG A 62 9.58 -6.57 6.66
C ARG A 62 8.05 -6.45 6.63
N TYR A 63 7.51 -5.25 6.84
CA TYR A 63 6.07 -5.04 6.81
C TYR A 63 5.47 -5.40 5.44
N ILE A 64 6.09 -4.92 4.37
CA ILE A 64 5.67 -5.22 2.99
C ILE A 64 5.70 -6.73 2.76
N HIS A 65 6.79 -7.40 3.15
CA HIS A 65 6.95 -8.84 2.95
C HIS A 65 5.91 -9.67 3.71
N GLU A 66 5.64 -9.35 4.97
CA GLU A 66 4.60 -10.05 5.74
C GLU A 66 3.21 -9.85 5.15
N PHE A 67 2.92 -8.65 4.63
CA PHE A 67 1.65 -8.40 3.97
C PHE A 67 1.52 -9.16 2.64
N GLU A 68 2.58 -9.21 1.83
CA GLU A 68 2.63 -10.02 0.60
C GLU A 68 2.45 -11.51 0.90
N ARG A 69 3.06 -12.00 2.00
CA ARG A 69 2.88 -13.39 2.46
C ARG A 69 1.43 -13.67 2.85
N LEU A 70 0.80 -12.77 3.60
CA LEU A 70 -0.62 -12.86 3.94
C LEU A 70 -1.50 -12.91 2.68
N LEU A 71 -1.27 -12.02 1.71
CA LEU A 71 -2.02 -12.02 0.45
C LEU A 71 -1.82 -13.32 -0.33
N SER A 72 -0.61 -13.86 -0.35
CA SER A 72 -0.32 -15.15 -0.99
C SER A 72 -1.02 -16.32 -0.30
N GLU A 73 -1.12 -16.30 1.03
CA GLU A 73 -1.80 -17.35 1.80
C GLU A 73 -3.31 -17.29 1.55
N VAL A 74 -3.91 -16.10 1.64
CA VAL A 74 -5.35 -15.89 1.37
C VAL A 74 -5.68 -16.21 -0.09
N GLY A 75 -4.82 -15.83 -1.03
CA GLY A 75 -5.01 -16.05 -2.46
C GLY A 75 -5.06 -17.51 -2.90
N ARG A 76 -4.55 -18.46 -2.10
CA ARG A 76 -4.56 -19.90 -2.44
C ARG A 76 -5.97 -20.49 -2.48
N ASP A 77 -6.85 -20.03 -1.59
CA ASP A 77 -8.22 -20.54 -1.46
C ASP A 77 -9.26 -19.57 -2.09
N ASP A 78 -8.83 -18.38 -2.49
CA ASP A 78 -9.65 -17.28 -3.00
C ASP A 78 -9.81 -17.32 -4.54
N ARG A 79 -10.63 -18.25 -5.04
CA ARG A 79 -10.78 -18.51 -6.48
C ARG A 79 -11.22 -17.30 -7.32
N ASP A 80 -11.97 -16.38 -6.73
CA ASP A 80 -12.44 -15.15 -7.39
C ASP A 80 -11.59 -13.91 -7.04
N GLY A 81 -10.66 -14.03 -6.09
CA GLY A 81 -9.79 -12.95 -5.66
C GLY A 81 -10.51 -11.90 -4.80
N SER A 82 -11.69 -12.23 -4.24
CA SER A 82 -12.53 -11.32 -3.45
C SER A 82 -11.99 -11.08 -2.04
N LEU A 83 -11.43 -12.13 -1.41
CA LEU A 83 -10.80 -12.03 -0.10
C LEU A 83 -9.52 -11.20 -0.18
N ALA A 84 -8.64 -11.48 -1.13
CA ALA A 84 -7.42 -10.72 -1.36
C ALA A 84 -7.73 -9.24 -1.64
N LYS A 85 -8.79 -8.96 -2.42
CA LYS A 85 -9.28 -7.58 -2.64
C LYS A 85 -9.71 -6.93 -1.32
N SER A 86 -10.48 -7.63 -0.49
CA SER A 86 -10.95 -7.11 0.81
C SER A 86 -9.78 -6.75 1.73
N TYR A 87 -8.72 -7.55 1.75
CA TYR A 87 -7.49 -7.23 2.49
C TYR A 87 -6.77 -5.99 1.93
N LEU A 88 -6.67 -5.87 0.60
CA LEU A 88 -6.00 -4.73 -0.04
C LEU A 88 -6.70 -3.38 0.21
N VAL A 89 -8.03 -3.36 0.32
CA VAL A 89 -8.80 -2.13 0.57
C VAL A 89 -9.02 -1.82 2.05
N SER A 90 -8.63 -2.74 2.93
CA SER A 90 -8.63 -2.55 4.40
C SER A 90 -7.62 -1.49 4.83
N ASP A 91 -7.71 -1.02 6.08
CA ASP A 91 -6.77 -0.04 6.63
C ASP A 91 -5.31 -0.53 6.58
N THR A 92 -5.06 -1.82 6.84
CA THR A 92 -3.71 -2.39 6.70
C THR A 92 -3.27 -2.46 5.25
N GLY A 93 -4.19 -2.75 4.32
CA GLY A 93 -3.93 -2.70 2.88
C GLY A 93 -3.63 -1.29 2.36
N LYS A 94 -4.26 -0.26 2.92
CA LYS A 94 -3.95 1.15 2.63
C LYS A 94 -2.56 1.55 3.12
N VAL A 95 -2.19 1.13 4.33
CA VAL A 95 -0.84 1.32 4.87
C VAL A 95 0.19 0.62 3.98
N TYR A 96 -0.06 -0.65 3.64
CA TYR A 96 0.77 -1.40 2.69
C TYR A 96 0.94 -0.66 1.36
N THR A 97 -0.15 -0.17 0.78
CA THR A 97 -0.15 0.59 -0.48
C THR A 97 0.78 1.81 -0.40
N MET A 98 0.70 2.59 0.68
CA MET A 98 1.57 3.75 0.87
C MET A 98 3.04 3.36 1.03
N LEU A 99 3.33 2.36 1.85
CA LEU A 99 4.69 1.93 2.13
C LEU A 99 5.37 1.31 0.90
N ALA A 100 4.69 0.41 0.20
CA ALA A 100 5.22 -0.23 -1.00
C ALA A 100 5.41 0.77 -2.16
N HIS A 101 4.52 1.76 -2.29
CA HIS A 101 4.70 2.85 -3.25
C HIS A 101 5.89 3.76 -2.88
N ALA A 102 6.05 4.10 -1.59
CA ALA A 102 7.20 4.89 -1.13
C ALA A 102 8.54 4.15 -1.30
N ALA A 103 8.51 2.82 -1.20
CA ALA A 103 9.64 1.93 -1.44
C ALA A 103 9.89 1.62 -2.92
N GLN A 104 9.14 2.21 -3.85
CA GLN A 104 9.26 1.99 -5.31
C GLN A 104 9.05 0.54 -5.75
N ARG A 105 8.12 -0.20 -5.10
CA ARG A 105 7.78 -1.57 -5.49
C ARG A 105 6.72 -1.67 -6.58
N PHE A 106 6.01 -0.58 -6.86
CA PHE A 106 5.03 -0.47 -7.93
C PHE A 106 5.58 0.51 -8.98
N GLU A 107 6.39 0.01 -9.92
CA GLU A 107 6.88 0.75 -11.10
C GLU A 107 6.46 0.02 -12.39
#